data_AF-A0A7S1GKZ3-F1
#
_entry.id   AF-A0A7S1GKZ3-F1
#
_cell.length_a   1.000
_cell.length_b   1.000
_cell.length_c   1.000
_cell.angle_alpha   90.00
_cell.angle_beta   90.00
_cell.angle_gamma   90.00
#
_symmetry.space_group_name_H-M   'P 1'
#
loop_
_entity.id
_entity.type
_entity.pdbx_description
1 polymer ?
#
loop_
_entity_poly.entity_id
_entity_poly.type
_entity_poly.pdbx_seq_one_letter_code
_entity_poly.pdbx_strand_id
1 'polypeptide(L)'
;KDAALWQMMAASSTLTLWWCAAFLSVVPLSLALKVDLPWGDINVLVLTDVHSWVNGHSANEPYDADYGAVLSFHEHLEEYANREGLPYFFVMNGDFMDGTGLTTHPP
;
A
#
# COMPACT_ATOMS: atom_id res chain seq x y z
N LYS A 1 22.58 8.60 -53.24
CA LYS A 1 22.72 9.53 -52.09
C LYS A 1 21.74 9.17 -50.96
N ASP A 2 21.08 8.02 -51.09
CA ASP A 2 19.85 7.70 -50.37
C ASP A 2 20.10 6.68 -49.26
N ALA A 3 21.10 5.80 -49.41
CA ALA A 3 21.48 4.82 -48.40
C ALA A 3 21.96 5.47 -47.08
N ALA A 4 22.65 6.62 -47.16
CA ALA A 4 23.11 7.34 -45.98
C ALA A 4 21.95 7.98 -45.20
N LEU A 5 20.92 8.47 -45.90
CA LEU A 5 19.69 9.00 -45.30
C LEU A 5 18.92 7.90 -44.56
N TRP A 6 18.80 6.71 -45.16
CA TRP A 6 18.18 5.56 -44.51
C TRP A 6 18.95 5.09 -43.27
N GLN A 7 20.28 5.09 -43.31
CA GLN A 7 21.11 4.76 -42.14
C GLN A 7 20.99 5.80 -41.03
N MET A 8 20.93 7.10 -41.36
CA MET A 8 20.69 8.15 -40.36
C MET A 8 19.31 8.04 -39.71
N MET A 9 18.25 7.76 -40.49
CA MET A 9 16.90 7.58 -39.96
C MET A 9 16.76 6.33 -39.08
N ALA A 10 17.46 5.25 -39.43
CA ALA A 10 17.52 4.03 -38.61
C ALA A 10 18.31 4.25 -37.29
N ALA A 11 19.39 5.04 -37.33
CA ALA A 11 20.16 5.37 -36.14
C ALA A 11 19.41 6.29 -35.18
N SER A 12 18.65 7.27 -35.69
CA SER A 12 17.85 8.16 -34.83
C SER A 12 16.70 7.43 -34.16
N SER A 13 16.00 6.56 -34.90
CA SER A 13 14.87 5.79 -34.36
C SER A 13 15.30 4.77 -33.30
N THR A 14 16.45 4.11 -33.48
CA THR A 14 17.01 3.22 -32.46
C THR A 14 17.47 3.96 -31.21
N LEU A 15 18.11 5.14 -31.35
CA LEU A 15 18.48 5.97 -30.19
C LEU A 15 17.26 6.48 -29.41
N THR A 16 16.19 6.89 -30.10
CA THR A 16 14.93 7.31 -29.44
C THR A 16 14.27 6.16 -28.68
N LEU A 17 14.23 4.95 -29.26
CA LEU A 17 13.67 3.77 -28.60
C LEU A 17 14.49 3.35 -27.36
N TRP A 18 15.81 3.42 -27.42
CA TRP A 18 16.69 3.18 -26.27
C TRP A 18 16.49 4.22 -25.17
N TRP A 19 16.29 5.49 -25.53
CA TRP A 19 16.00 6.56 -24.57
C TRP A 19 14.64 6.36 -23.88
N CYS A 20 13.59 6.00 -24.62
CA CYS A 20 12.27 5.71 -24.06
C CYS A 20 12.30 4.48 -23.13
N ALA A 21 12.97 3.39 -23.53
CA ALA A 21 13.11 2.19 -22.72
C ALA A 21 13.89 2.46 -21.42
N ALA A 22 14.96 3.25 -21.48
CA ALA A 22 15.70 3.67 -20.31
C ALA A 22 14.85 4.55 -19.38
N PHE A 23 14.07 5.51 -19.92
CA PHE A 23 13.19 6.38 -19.11
C PHE A 23 12.07 5.60 -18.41
N LEU A 24 11.48 4.60 -19.08
CA LEU A 24 10.46 3.71 -18.49
C LEU A 24 11.03 2.77 -17.42
N SER A 25 12.33 2.42 -17.49
CA SER A 25 12.99 1.57 -16.49
C SER A 25 13.41 2.30 -15.20
N VAL A 26 13.40 3.64 -15.20
CA VAL A 26 13.85 4.48 -14.08
C VAL A 26 12.68 5.08 -13.29
N VAL A 27 11.44 4.90 -13.74
CA VAL A 27 10.26 5.22 -12.94
C VAL A 27 9.83 3.95 -12.23
N PRO A 28 10.26 3.71 -10.97
CA PRO A 28 9.74 2.58 -10.23
C PRO A 28 8.22 2.73 -10.14
N LEU A 29 7.51 1.63 -10.42
CA LEU A 29 6.07 1.47 -10.25
C LEU A 29 5.62 1.73 -8.78
N SER A 30 6.56 1.95 -7.86
CA SER A 30 6.32 2.36 -6.48
C SER A 30 5.83 3.80 -6.32
N LEU A 31 5.42 4.48 -7.40
CA LEU A 31 4.63 5.70 -7.32
C LEU A 31 3.18 5.43 -6.86
N ALA A 32 2.96 4.37 -6.08
CA ALA A 32 1.87 4.39 -5.11
C ALA A 32 2.11 5.63 -4.27
N LEU A 33 1.23 6.63 -4.42
CA LEU A 33 1.25 7.87 -3.68
C LEU A 33 1.48 7.53 -2.20
N LYS A 34 2.73 7.66 -1.74
CA LYS A 34 3.06 7.56 -0.32
C LYS A 34 2.60 8.87 0.27
N VAL A 35 1.29 8.92 0.55
CA VAL A 35 0.71 10.00 1.33
C VAL A 35 1.27 9.83 2.73
N ASP A 36 2.10 10.77 3.16
CA ASP A 36 2.55 10.79 4.55
C ASP A 36 1.31 10.93 5.45
N LEU A 37 1.20 10.07 6.45
CA LEU A 37 0.08 10.09 7.38
C LEU A 37 0.15 11.40 8.20
N PRO A 38 -0.87 12.28 8.14
CA PRO A 38 -0.86 13.50 8.92
C PRO A 38 -1.03 13.19 10.41
N TRP A 39 -0.16 13.76 11.23
CA TRP A 39 -0.26 13.74 12.68
C TRP A 39 -0.86 15.05 13.19
N GLY A 40 -1.69 14.96 14.23
CA GLY A 40 -2.30 16.12 14.89
C GLY A 40 -2.27 16.02 16.41
N ASP A 41 -3.03 16.91 17.05
CA ASP A 41 -3.14 16.97 18.52
C ASP A 41 -3.74 15.68 19.11
N ILE A 42 -4.58 14.98 18.34
CA ILE A 42 -5.20 13.70 18.70
C ILE A 42 -5.15 12.79 17.47
N ASN A 43 -4.68 11.56 17.67
CA ASN A 43 -4.52 10.56 16.61
C ASN A 43 -5.29 9.30 16.98
N VAL A 44 -6.10 8.77 16.06
CA VAL A 44 -6.98 7.63 16.33
C VAL A 44 -6.88 6.62 15.20
N LEU A 45 -6.57 5.37 15.53
CA LEU A 45 -6.73 4.22 14.65
C LEU A 45 -8.04 3.52 14.99
N VAL A 46 -8.95 3.41 14.02
CA VAL A 46 -10.28 2.82 14.21
C VAL A 46 -10.40 1.55 13.37
N LEU A 47 -10.92 0.48 13.98
CA LEU A 47 -11.28 -0.75 13.29
C LEU A 47 -12.71 -1.17 13.70
N THR A 48 -13.51 -1.56 12.72
CA THR A 48 -14.96 -1.80 12.84
C THR A 48 -15.39 -2.81 11.77
N ASP A 49 -16.54 -3.45 11.96
CA ASP A 49 -17.21 -4.30 10.96
C ASP A 49 -16.27 -5.38 10.39
N VAL A 50 -15.44 -5.95 11.26
CA VAL A 50 -14.43 -6.94 10.88
C VAL A 50 -15.09 -8.20 10.36
N HIS A 51 -16.24 -8.57 10.95
CA HIS A 51 -17.00 -9.75 10.53
C HIS A 51 -16.15 -11.01 10.34
N SER A 52 -15.19 -11.19 11.25
CA SER A 52 -14.28 -12.34 11.30
C SER A 52 -13.29 -12.47 10.13
N TRP A 53 -13.04 -11.40 9.37
CA TRP A 53 -12.02 -11.34 8.30
C TRP A 53 -10.60 -11.21 8.83
N VAL A 54 -10.24 -12.05 9.80
CA VAL A 54 -8.93 -11.98 10.49
C VAL A 54 -7.76 -12.48 9.64
N ASN A 55 -8.02 -13.31 8.63
CA ASN A 55 -7.00 -13.87 7.74
C ASN A 55 -6.83 -13.07 6.44
N GLY A 56 -7.40 -11.86 6.36
CA GLY A 56 -7.39 -11.05 5.15
C GLY A 56 -8.27 -11.62 4.02
N HIS A 57 -8.20 -10.98 2.86
CA HIS A 57 -8.97 -11.38 1.68
C HIS A 57 -8.19 -12.34 0.76
N SER A 58 -8.87 -12.85 -0.26
CA SER A 58 -8.25 -13.71 -1.27
C SER A 58 -7.13 -12.96 -2.01
N ALA A 59 -6.09 -13.66 -2.45
CA ALA A 59 -4.93 -13.08 -3.14
C ALA A 59 -5.25 -12.33 -4.46
N ASN A 60 -6.48 -12.44 -4.97
CA ASN A 60 -6.95 -11.73 -6.15
C ASN A 60 -7.55 -10.35 -5.81
N GLU A 61 -7.63 -10.00 -4.53
CA GLU A 61 -8.19 -8.74 -4.04
C GLU A 61 -7.09 -7.88 -3.42
N PRO A 62 -7.22 -6.54 -3.49
CA PRO A 62 -6.18 -5.62 -3.02
C PRO A 62 -6.13 -5.49 -1.48
N TYR A 63 -6.70 -6.43 -0.73
CA TYR A 63 -6.89 -6.41 0.72
C TYR A 63 -6.30 -7.68 1.38
N ASP A 64 -5.03 -7.94 1.11
CA ASP A 64 -4.31 -9.16 1.51
C ASP A 64 -3.74 -9.10 2.94
N ALA A 65 -3.86 -7.97 3.62
CA ALA A 65 -3.44 -7.82 5.01
C ALA A 65 -4.34 -8.64 5.96
N ASP A 66 -3.69 -9.41 6.84
CA ASP A 66 -4.34 -10.13 7.93
C ASP A 66 -4.29 -9.34 9.25
N TYR A 67 -4.83 -9.91 10.31
CA TYR A 67 -4.79 -9.31 11.65
C TYR A 67 -3.38 -9.18 12.23
N GLY A 68 -2.43 -10.01 11.79
CA GLY A 68 -1.02 -9.85 12.14
C GLY A 68 -0.47 -8.54 11.57
N ALA A 69 -0.80 -8.22 10.32
CA ALA A 69 -0.42 -6.96 9.69
C ALA A 69 -1.08 -5.76 10.40
N VAL A 70 -2.34 -5.86 10.81
CA VAL A 70 -3.02 -4.80 11.60
C VAL A 70 -2.33 -4.59 12.95
N LEU A 71 -2.01 -5.67 13.67
CA LEU A 71 -1.30 -5.59 14.95
C LEU A 71 0.07 -4.94 14.78
N SER A 72 0.86 -5.41 13.82
CA SER A 72 2.16 -4.81 13.51
C SER A 72 2.01 -3.33 13.16
N PHE A 73 1.01 -2.94 12.36
CA PHE A 73 0.79 -1.53 12.02
C PHE A 73 0.47 -0.68 13.26
N HIS A 74 -0.40 -1.17 14.14
CA HIS A 74 -0.71 -0.52 15.41
C HIS A 74 0.54 -0.34 16.28
N GLU A 75 1.35 -1.38 16.45
CA GLU A 75 2.56 -1.33 17.29
C GLU A 75 3.56 -0.28 16.79
N HIS A 76 3.78 -0.20 15.47
CA HIS A 76 4.67 0.81 14.89
C HIS A 76 4.12 2.23 15.02
N LEU A 77 2.80 2.43 14.89
CA LEU A 77 2.17 3.74 15.12
C LEU A 77 2.26 4.16 16.59
N GLU A 78 2.03 3.23 17.51
CA GLU A 78 2.13 3.46 18.95
C GLU A 78 3.57 3.78 19.36
N GLU A 79 4.57 3.05 18.85
CA GLU A 79 5.99 3.34 19.09
C GLU A 79 6.36 4.74 18.59
N TYR A 80 5.92 5.10 17.38
CA TYR A 80 6.13 6.44 16.83
C TYR A 80 5.48 7.51 17.70
N ALA A 81 4.20 7.35 18.04
CA ALA A 81 3.46 8.32 18.85
C ALA A 81 4.11 8.52 20.23
N ASN A 82 4.55 7.42 20.87
CA ASN A 82 5.27 7.47 22.14
C ASN A 82 6.62 8.19 22.02
N ARG A 83 7.36 7.98 20.93
CA ARG A 83 8.63 8.66 20.68
C ARG A 83 8.44 10.17 20.49
N GLU A 84 7.40 10.57 19.78
CA GLU A 84 7.12 11.98 19.49
C GLU A 84 6.29 12.67 20.60
N GLY A 85 5.81 11.92 21.61
CA GLY A 85 4.98 12.44 22.70
C GLY A 85 3.56 12.84 22.25
N LEU A 86 3.03 12.18 21.22
CA LEU A 86 1.72 12.47 20.63
C LEU A 86 0.63 11.56 21.23
N PRO A 87 -0.57 12.07 21.53
CA PRO A 87 -1.70 11.24 21.93
C PRO A 87 -2.14 10.31 20.79
N TYR A 88 -2.27 9.02 21.10
CA TYR A 88 -2.68 7.98 20.17
C TYR A 88 -3.70 7.04 20.83
N PHE A 89 -4.76 6.72 20.11
CA PHE A 89 -5.83 5.84 20.57
C PHE A 89 -6.13 4.77 19.52
N PHE A 90 -6.22 3.52 19.95
CA PHE A 90 -6.76 2.44 19.15
C PHE A 90 -8.18 2.11 19.59
N VAL A 91 -9.13 2.13 18.65
CA VAL A 91 -10.57 1.96 18.93
C VAL A 91 -11.14 0.84 18.07
N MET A 92 -11.73 -0.15 18.75
CA MET A 92 -12.50 -1.24 18.15
C MET A 92 -13.97 -1.03 18.48
N ASN A 93 -14.82 -0.74 17.49
CA ASN A 93 -16.24 -0.40 17.75
C ASN A 93 -17.19 -1.61 17.75
N GLY A 94 -16.67 -2.82 17.51
CA GLY A 94 -17.47 -4.05 17.54
C GLY A 94 -17.76 -4.60 16.14
N ASP A 95 -18.80 -5.43 16.07
CA ASP A 95 -19.15 -6.27 14.91
C ASP A 95 -17.96 -7.13 14.40
N PHE A 96 -17.31 -7.77 15.37
CA PHE A 96 -16.13 -8.61 15.14
C PHE A 96 -16.47 -10.00 14.57
N MET A 97 -17.73 -10.41 14.70
CA MET A 97 -18.22 -11.77 14.47
C MET A 97 -19.07 -11.84 13.20
N ASP A 98 -19.44 -13.04 12.77
CA ASP A 98 -20.50 -13.24 11.77
C ASP A 98 -20.21 -12.67 10.36
N GLY A 99 -19.23 -13.25 9.67
CA GLY A 99 -19.04 -12.99 8.22
C GLY A 99 -18.01 -13.87 7.53
N THR A 100 -17.26 -14.67 8.28
CA THR A 100 -16.47 -15.80 7.76
C THR A 100 -16.82 -17.07 8.52
N GLY A 101 -16.30 -18.22 8.06
CA GLY A 101 -16.47 -19.50 8.77
C GLY A 101 -15.65 -19.63 10.05
N LEU A 102 -14.89 -18.60 10.45
CA LEU A 102 -13.97 -18.69 11.59
C LEU A 102 -14.65 -18.49 12.93
N THR A 103 -15.70 -17.67 13.01
CA THR A 103 -16.42 -17.50 14.28
C THR A 103 -17.85 -16.99 14.10
N THR A 104 -18.78 -17.66 14.77
CA THR A 104 -20.23 -17.37 14.76
C THR A 104 -20.84 -17.43 16.16
N HIS A 105 -20.00 -17.54 17.19
CA HIS A 105 -20.44 -17.67 18.58
C HIS A 105 -19.75 -16.59 19.40
N PRO A 106 -20.49 -15.59 19.92
CA PRO A 106 -19.91 -14.58 20.78
C PRO A 106 -19.31 -15.24 22.04
N PRO A 107 -18.22 -14.65 22.60
CA PRO A 107 -17.62 -15.12 23.85
C PRO A 107 -18.56 -15.00 25.05
#